data_AF-A0A1B6I1W4-F1
#
_entry.id   AF-A0A1B6I1W4-F1
#
_cell.length_a   1.000
_cell.length_b   1.000
_cell.length_c   1.000
_cell.angle_alpha   90.00
_cell.angle_beta   90.00
_cell.angle_gamma   90.00
#
_symmetry.space_group_name_H-M   'P 1'
#
loop_
_entity.id
_entity.type
_entity.pdbx_description
1 polymer ?
#
loop_
_entity_poly.entity_id
_entity_poly.type
_entity_poly.pdbx_seq_one_letter_code
_entity_poly.pdbx_strand_id
1 'polypeptide(L)'
;ENMVHRAKEIWRYFLDEITYGSFEASTTVIRPKNDKNEDRSKRAEVEEKDEYDNIQEVISNLSKIYEDPTKSTHRHLLETGILYLDKLLYLEDAVKEGVPKAERLIRKLHKDGAYEQLVNVPFSILIGHYGWNSMEVAEYENMVHRAKEIWRYFLDEITYGSFEASTTVIRPKK
;
A
#
# COMPACT_ATOMS: atom_id res chain seq x y z
N GLU A 1 17.06 15.93 16.03
CA GLU A 1 16.59 14.89 16.98
C GLU A 1 15.07 14.82 17.13
N ASN A 2 14.32 15.93 17.19
CA ASN A 2 12.87 15.89 17.51
C ASN A 2 11.91 15.40 16.39
N MET A 3 12.36 15.32 15.13
CA MET A 3 11.50 14.94 13.99
C MET A 3 11.57 13.46 13.61
N VAL A 4 12.69 12.79 13.90
CA VAL A 4 12.83 11.33 13.75
C VAL A 4 11.94 10.62 14.77
N HIS A 5 11.84 11.18 15.99
CA HIS A 5 10.85 10.74 16.97
C HIS A 5 9.42 10.81 16.44
N ARG A 6 9.07 11.85 15.68
CA ARG A 6 7.71 12.01 15.15
C ARG A 6 7.40 11.02 14.02
N ALA A 7 8.36 10.73 13.14
CA ALA A 7 8.22 9.67 12.14
C ALA A 7 8.16 8.28 12.79
N LYS A 8 8.95 8.04 13.84
CA LYS A 8 8.90 6.82 14.65
C LYS A 8 7.60 6.70 15.46
N GLU A 9 7.03 7.80 15.95
CA GLU A 9 5.72 7.82 16.60
C GLU A 9 4.61 7.52 15.59
N ILE A 10 4.62 8.16 14.42
CA ILE A 10 3.66 7.85 13.35
C ILE A 10 3.76 6.37 12.96
N TRP A 11 4.97 5.84 12.82
CA TRP A 11 5.20 4.43 12.54
C TRP A 11 4.75 3.51 13.69
N ARG A 12 4.98 3.91 14.94
CA ARG A 12 4.55 3.14 16.12
C ARG A 12 3.03 3.12 16.27
N TYR A 13 2.35 4.26 16.06
CA TYR A 13 0.89 4.33 16.02
C TYR A 13 0.32 3.49 14.88
N PHE A 14 0.94 3.55 13.70
CA PHE A 14 0.56 2.75 12.54
C PHE A 14 0.75 1.24 12.78
N LEU A 15 1.85 0.83 13.42
CA LEU A 15 2.07 -0.55 13.82
C LEU A 15 1.10 -1.00 14.92
N ASP A 16 0.82 -0.18 15.93
CA ASP A 16 -0.13 -0.53 16.99
C ASP A 16 -1.57 -0.70 16.44
N GLU A 17 -1.99 0.13 15.49
CA GLU A 17 -3.30 0.03 14.83
C GLU A 17 -3.43 -1.25 13.99
N ILE A 18 -2.35 -1.68 13.32
CA ILE A 18 -2.32 -2.93 12.55
C ILE A 18 -2.21 -4.17 13.47
N THR A 19 -1.47 -4.08 14.58
CA THR A 19 -1.22 -5.24 15.46
C THR A 19 -2.37 -5.46 16.44
N TYR A 20 -3.07 -4.41 16.88
CA TYR A 20 -4.21 -4.48 17.82
C TYR A 20 -5.58 -4.27 17.17
N GLY A 21 -5.69 -3.75 15.95
CA GLY A 21 -6.97 -3.55 15.24
C GLY A 21 -7.73 -4.83 14.89
N SER A 22 -7.13 -6.02 15.09
CA SER A 22 -7.80 -7.32 14.91
C SER A 22 -8.40 -7.90 16.19
N PHE A 23 -8.37 -7.18 17.33
CA PHE A 23 -8.96 -7.67 18.58
C PHE A 23 -9.86 -6.62 19.22
N GLU A 24 -11.16 -6.77 18.97
CA GLU A 24 -12.30 -6.06 19.57
C GLU A 24 -12.61 -4.63 19.09
N ALA A 25 -13.58 -4.52 18.18
CA ALA A 25 -14.48 -3.36 18.14
C ALA A 25 -15.92 -3.79 17.86
N SER A 26 -16.45 -4.65 18.74
CA SER A 26 -17.88 -4.65 19.03
C SER A 26 -18.18 -3.44 19.91
N THR A 27 -18.31 -2.25 19.31
CA THR A 27 -18.95 -1.10 19.98
C THR A 27 -19.96 -0.46 19.03
N THR A 28 -21.22 -0.74 19.31
CA THR A 28 -22.39 -0.03 18.80
C THR A 28 -22.26 1.47 19.06
N VAL A 29 -21.94 2.24 18.02
CA VAL A 29 -22.16 3.69 18.02
C VAL A 29 -23.58 3.96 17.53
N ILE A 30 -24.49 4.21 18.47
CA ILE A 30 -25.83 4.73 18.19
C ILE A 30 -25.65 6.17 17.64
N ARG A 31 -25.86 6.35 16.33
CA ARG A 31 -25.94 7.68 15.70
C ARG A 31 -27.42 8.06 15.54
N PRO A 32 -27.85 9.26 15.97
CA PRO A 32 -29.25 9.66 15.88
C PRO A 32 -29.66 9.87 14.42
N LYS A 33 -30.84 9.34 14.07
CA LYS A 33 -31.52 9.61 12.80
C LYS A 33 -31.80 11.11 12.70
N ASN A 34 -31.34 11.73 11.62
CA ASN A 34 -31.93 12.97 11.16
C ASN A 34 -32.24 12.81 9.68
N ASP A 35 -33.53 12.66 9.41
CA ASP A 35 -34.11 12.69 8.08
C ASP A 35 -33.88 14.07 7.47
N LYS A 36 -33.31 14.08 6.27
CA LYS A 36 -33.67 15.02 5.20
C LYS A 36 -33.09 14.51 3.88
N ASN A 37 -33.98 13.87 3.12
CA ASN A 37 -33.85 13.67 1.69
C ASN A 37 -33.71 15.04 1.02
N GLU A 38 -32.53 15.35 0.51
CA GLU A 38 -32.42 16.17 -0.69
C GLU A 38 -31.09 15.89 -1.38
N ASP A 39 -31.20 15.48 -2.64
CA ASP A 39 -30.18 15.62 -3.68
C ASP A 39 -28.93 14.72 -3.62
N ARG A 40 -29.14 13.41 -3.41
CA ARG A 40 -28.08 12.38 -3.43
C ARG A 40 -27.55 12.00 -4.83
N SER A 41 -27.99 12.67 -5.90
CA SER A 41 -27.67 12.24 -7.28
C SER A 41 -26.57 13.06 -7.97
N LYS A 42 -25.99 14.08 -7.32
CA LYS A 42 -24.95 14.95 -7.94
C LYS A 42 -23.71 15.20 -7.09
N ARG A 43 -23.54 14.47 -5.98
CA ARG A 43 -22.37 14.59 -5.07
C ARG A 43 -21.50 13.33 -4.98
N ALA A 44 -21.78 12.30 -5.78
CA ALA A 44 -20.92 11.13 -5.91
C ALA A 44 -19.75 11.34 -6.89
N GLU A 45 -19.66 12.52 -7.52
CA GLU A 45 -18.53 12.94 -8.36
C GLU A 45 -17.56 13.87 -7.60
N VAL A 46 -17.60 13.86 -6.26
CA VAL A 46 -16.53 14.46 -5.45
C VAL A 46 -15.41 13.44 -5.40
N GLU A 47 -14.50 13.54 -6.37
CA GLU A 47 -13.11 13.07 -6.35
C GLU A 47 -12.77 12.12 -5.18
N GLU A 48 -13.17 10.85 -5.30
CA GLU A 48 -12.35 9.78 -4.75
C GLU A 48 -11.06 9.82 -5.58
N LYS A 49 -10.12 10.69 -5.20
CA LYS A 49 -8.73 10.48 -5.59
C LYS A 49 -8.39 9.12 -5.02
N ASP A 50 -8.45 8.09 -5.86
CA ASP A 50 -8.17 6.72 -5.45
C ASP A 50 -6.89 6.75 -4.62
N GLU A 51 -6.97 6.34 -3.36
CA GLU A 51 -5.94 6.63 -2.37
C GLU A 51 -4.59 5.98 -2.72
N TYR A 52 -4.54 5.14 -3.76
CA TYR A 52 -3.38 4.46 -4.35
C TYR A 52 -2.97 4.97 -5.76
N ASP A 53 -3.61 6.00 -6.33
CA ASP A 53 -3.41 6.40 -7.74
C ASP A 53 -1.98 6.87 -8.07
N ASN A 54 -1.28 7.47 -7.10
CA ASN A 54 0.08 7.96 -7.27
C ASN A 54 1.16 6.92 -6.90
N ILE A 55 0.79 5.65 -6.65
CA ILE A 55 1.76 4.63 -6.23
C ILE A 55 2.92 4.46 -7.23
N GLN A 56 2.70 4.67 -8.54
CA GLN A 56 3.75 4.64 -9.55
C GLN A 56 4.82 5.73 -9.33
N GLU A 57 4.41 6.93 -8.92
CA GLU A 57 5.33 8.01 -8.60
C GLU A 57 6.17 7.65 -7.38
N VAL A 58 5.53 7.08 -6.35
CA VAL A 58 6.21 6.64 -5.13
C VAL A 58 7.22 5.54 -5.42
N ILE A 59 6.85 4.55 -6.24
CA ILE A 59 7.76 3.48 -6.71
C ILE A 59 8.95 4.10 -7.42
N SER A 60 8.72 5.00 -8.39
CA SER A 60 9.77 5.67 -9.15
C SER A 60 10.72 6.46 -8.25
N ASN A 61 10.20 7.13 -7.23
CA ASN A 61 11.02 7.85 -6.26
C ASN A 61 11.88 6.87 -5.44
N LEU A 62 11.33 5.75 -4.96
CA LEU A 62 12.14 4.70 -4.33
C LEU A 62 13.22 4.16 -5.28
N SER A 63 12.91 3.94 -6.56
CA SER A 63 13.89 3.39 -7.51
C SER A 63 15.07 4.34 -7.66
N LYS A 64 14.80 5.64 -7.81
CA LYS A 64 15.85 6.67 -7.90
C LYS A 64 16.73 6.71 -6.64
N ILE A 65 16.13 6.54 -5.46
CA ILE A 65 16.89 6.51 -4.20
C ILE A 65 17.74 5.24 -4.12
N TYR A 66 17.22 4.09 -4.54
CA TYR A 66 17.98 2.84 -4.55
C TYR A 66 19.12 2.84 -5.57
N GLU A 67 18.93 3.45 -6.74
CA GLU A 67 19.97 3.62 -7.75
C GLU A 67 21.11 4.52 -7.26
N ASP A 68 20.77 5.62 -6.58
CA ASP A 68 21.76 6.57 -6.07
C ASP A 68 21.31 7.18 -4.73
N PRO A 69 21.69 6.54 -3.60
CA PRO A 69 21.32 7.03 -2.27
C PRO A 69 21.85 8.43 -1.96
N THR A 70 22.92 8.87 -2.64
CA THR A 70 23.54 10.20 -2.40
C THR A 70 22.67 11.37 -2.83
N LYS A 71 21.69 11.11 -3.71
CA LYS A 71 20.72 12.11 -4.17
C LYS A 71 19.53 12.28 -3.21
N SER A 72 19.52 11.54 -2.11
CA SER A 72 18.42 11.52 -1.16
C SER A 72 18.91 11.58 0.28
N THR A 73 18.08 12.11 1.15
CA THR A 73 18.35 12.08 2.58
C THR A 73 17.77 10.81 3.19
N HIS A 74 18.34 10.35 4.31
CA HIS A 74 17.77 9.27 5.10
C HIS A 74 16.27 9.49 5.37
N ARG A 75 15.90 10.72 5.73
CA ARG A 75 14.52 11.12 5.97
C ARG A 75 13.64 10.92 4.73
N HIS A 76 14.10 11.36 3.57
CA HIS A 76 13.33 11.23 2.34
C HIS A 76 13.12 9.76 1.95
N LEU A 77 14.11 8.89 2.18
CA LEU A 77 13.94 7.45 1.99
C LEU A 77 12.84 6.88 2.89
N LEU A 78 12.86 7.21 4.19
CA LEU A 78 11.86 6.73 5.13
C LEU A 78 10.46 7.24 4.78
N GLU A 79 10.31 8.53 4.50
CA GLU A 79 9.02 9.12 4.11
C GLU A 79 8.47 8.47 2.83
N THR A 80 9.33 8.23 1.84
CA THR A 80 8.91 7.58 0.59
C THR A 80 8.55 6.11 0.81
N GLY A 81 9.28 5.40 1.68
CA GLY A 81 8.99 4.01 2.02
C GLY A 81 7.68 3.84 2.80
N ILE A 82 7.42 4.73 3.76
CA ILE A 82 6.15 4.75 4.52
C ILE A 82 4.99 5.03 3.58
N LEU A 83 5.12 6.05 2.72
CA LEU A 83 4.10 6.36 1.72
C LEU A 83 3.88 5.17 0.77
N TYR A 84 4.93 4.47 0.39
CA TYR A 84 4.80 3.29 -0.46
C TYR A 84 3.98 2.19 0.21
N LEU A 85 4.25 1.90 1.48
CA LEU A 85 3.50 0.89 2.22
C LEU A 85 2.04 1.29 2.43
N ASP A 86 1.79 2.54 2.81
CA ASP A 86 0.45 3.13 2.93
C ASP A 86 -0.36 2.90 1.65
N LYS A 87 0.23 3.24 0.50
CA LYS A 87 -0.39 3.07 -0.82
C LYS A 87 -0.63 1.60 -1.18
N LEU A 88 0.26 0.70 -0.76
CA LEU A 88 0.07 -0.74 -0.94
C LEU A 88 -1.11 -1.27 -0.13
N LEU A 89 -1.33 -0.78 1.10
CA LEU A 89 -2.48 -1.19 1.93
C LEU A 89 -3.80 -0.74 1.32
N TYR A 90 -3.90 0.51 0.88
CA TYR A 90 -5.09 0.99 0.17
C TYR A 90 -5.37 0.18 -1.10
N LEU A 91 -4.31 -0.19 -1.82
CA LEU A 91 -4.44 -1.03 -3.00
C LEU A 91 -4.86 -2.46 -2.62
N GLU A 92 -4.39 -2.99 -1.48
CA GLU A 92 -4.79 -4.28 -0.94
C GLU A 92 -6.28 -4.35 -0.63
N ASP A 93 -6.80 -3.34 0.06
CA ASP A 93 -8.22 -3.25 0.38
C ASP A 93 -9.07 -3.14 -0.88
N ALA A 94 -8.66 -2.31 -1.85
CA ALA A 94 -9.37 -2.19 -3.12
C ALA A 94 -9.36 -3.49 -3.94
N VAL A 95 -8.28 -4.28 -3.90
CA VAL A 95 -8.25 -5.61 -4.53
C VAL A 95 -9.18 -6.58 -3.80
N LYS A 96 -9.19 -6.59 -2.46
CA LYS A 96 -10.12 -7.43 -1.66
C LYS A 96 -11.59 -7.09 -1.92
N GLU A 97 -11.88 -5.82 -2.18
CA GLU A 97 -13.21 -5.34 -2.54
C GLU A 97 -13.59 -5.61 -4.01
N GLY A 98 -12.67 -6.18 -4.81
CA GLY A 98 -12.92 -6.51 -6.21
C GLY A 98 -12.98 -5.30 -7.13
N VAL A 99 -12.28 -4.20 -6.78
CA VAL A 99 -12.24 -2.99 -7.60
C VAL A 99 -11.46 -3.26 -8.90
N PRO A 100 -12.09 -3.21 -10.09
CA PRO A 100 -11.42 -3.62 -11.34
C PRO A 100 -10.26 -2.72 -11.75
N LYS A 101 -10.19 -1.49 -11.25
CA LYS A 101 -9.06 -0.58 -11.46
C LYS A 101 -7.83 -1.04 -10.66
N ALA A 102 -8.03 -1.49 -9.43
CA ALA A 102 -6.98 -1.98 -8.53
C ALA A 102 -6.30 -3.24 -9.11
N GLU A 103 -7.08 -4.21 -9.57
CA GLU A 103 -6.54 -5.42 -10.22
C GLU A 103 -5.70 -5.11 -11.47
N ARG A 104 -6.18 -4.19 -12.32
CA ARG A 104 -5.44 -3.73 -13.51
C ARG A 104 -4.15 -3.03 -13.10
N LEU A 105 -4.18 -2.25 -12.02
CA LEU A 105 -3.01 -1.55 -11.51
C LEU A 105 -1.97 -2.53 -10.97
N ILE A 106 -2.33 -3.51 -10.11
CA ILE A 106 -1.35 -4.49 -9.59
C ILE A 106 -0.66 -5.27 -10.72
N ARG A 107 -1.41 -5.66 -11.77
CA ARG A 107 -0.85 -6.35 -12.95
C ARG A 107 0.14 -5.46 -13.70
N LYS A 108 -0.18 -4.17 -13.86
CA LYS A 108 0.72 -3.19 -14.48
C LYS A 108 1.97 -3.00 -13.63
N LEU A 109 1.82 -2.73 -12.34
CA LEU A 109 2.94 -2.52 -11.41
C LEU A 109 3.89 -3.72 -11.36
N HIS A 110 3.34 -4.93 -11.34
CA HIS A 110 4.14 -6.16 -11.40
C HIS A 110 4.94 -6.23 -12.70
N LYS A 111 4.28 -6.02 -13.85
CA LYS A 111 4.96 -6.00 -15.16
C LYS A 111 6.05 -4.94 -15.24
N ASP A 112 5.86 -3.81 -14.56
CA ASP A 112 6.81 -2.69 -14.52
C ASP A 112 7.96 -2.93 -13.52
N GLY A 113 8.01 -4.09 -12.83
CA GLY A 113 9.15 -4.49 -11.99
C GLY A 113 9.04 -4.05 -10.52
N ALA A 114 7.86 -3.65 -10.05
CA ALA A 114 7.69 -3.09 -8.70
C ALA A 114 8.01 -4.10 -7.60
N TYR A 115 7.71 -5.39 -7.80
CA TYR A 115 8.03 -6.44 -6.84
C TYR A 115 9.54 -6.73 -6.83
N GLU A 116 10.16 -6.81 -8.00
CA GLU A 116 11.59 -7.06 -8.18
C GLU A 116 12.42 -5.96 -7.52
N GLN A 117 11.97 -4.71 -7.57
CA GLN A 117 12.59 -3.60 -6.87
C GLN A 117 12.64 -3.83 -5.35
N LEU A 118 11.58 -4.39 -4.75
CA LEU A 118 11.57 -4.71 -3.32
C LEU A 118 12.45 -5.92 -2.97
N VAL A 119 12.55 -6.90 -3.87
CA VAL A 119 13.44 -8.05 -3.69
C VAL A 119 14.89 -7.60 -3.69
N ASN A 120 15.23 -6.60 -4.51
CA ASN A 120 16.60 -6.15 -4.75
C ASN A 120 16.96 -4.82 -4.03
N VAL A 121 16.39 -4.57 -2.86
CA VAL A 121 16.75 -3.37 -2.06
C VAL A 121 18.25 -3.39 -1.74
N PRO A 122 19.01 -2.32 -2.02
CA PRO A 122 20.45 -2.28 -1.87
C PRO A 122 20.88 -1.99 -0.42
N PHE A 123 20.47 -2.84 0.53
CA PHE A 123 20.67 -2.64 1.97
C PHE A 123 22.12 -2.29 2.33
N SER A 124 23.12 -3.01 1.81
CA SER A 124 24.53 -2.73 2.12
C SER A 124 24.95 -1.30 1.74
N ILE A 125 24.44 -0.78 0.63
CA ILE A 125 24.72 0.58 0.17
C ILE A 125 24.00 1.60 1.06
N LEU A 126 22.71 1.36 1.36
CA LEU A 126 21.91 2.24 2.22
C LEU A 126 22.48 2.33 3.64
N ILE A 127 22.87 1.19 4.22
CA ILE A 127 23.50 1.11 5.55
C ILE A 127 24.80 1.91 5.58
N GLY A 128 25.69 1.68 4.60
CA GLY A 128 26.96 2.37 4.54
C GLY A 128 26.81 3.88 4.28
N HIS A 129 25.85 4.26 3.45
CA HIS A 129 25.63 5.67 3.09
C HIS A 129 24.97 6.47 4.22
N TYR A 130 23.91 5.94 4.83
CA TYR A 130 23.17 6.64 5.88
C TYR A 130 23.74 6.42 7.29
N GLY A 131 24.72 5.53 7.45
CA GLY A 131 25.33 5.23 8.73
C GLY A 131 24.36 4.56 9.71
N TRP A 132 23.48 3.68 9.20
CA TRP A 132 22.45 3.05 10.01
C TRP A 132 22.99 2.18 11.12
N ASN A 133 22.41 2.32 12.30
CA ASN A 133 22.59 1.37 13.38
C ASN A 133 21.64 0.17 13.23
N SER A 134 21.84 -0.87 14.04
CA SER A 134 21.05 -2.11 13.97
C SER A 134 19.54 -1.91 14.12
N MET A 135 19.10 -0.91 14.89
CA MET A 135 17.68 -0.60 15.07
C MET A 135 17.08 0.01 13.80
N GLU A 136 17.77 0.96 13.16
CA GLU A 136 17.33 1.58 11.91
C GLU A 136 17.30 0.57 10.75
N VAL A 137 18.28 -0.33 10.70
CA VAL A 137 18.27 -1.45 9.75
C VAL A 137 17.04 -2.32 9.95
N ALA A 138 16.77 -2.75 11.19
CA ALA A 138 15.63 -3.60 11.51
C ALA A 138 14.29 -2.92 11.21
N GLU A 139 14.15 -1.62 11.51
CA GLU A 139 12.96 -0.83 11.18
C GLU A 139 12.68 -0.82 9.67
N TYR A 140 13.70 -0.55 8.87
CA TYR A 140 13.56 -0.49 7.41
C TYR A 140 13.34 -1.87 6.79
N GLU A 141 14.05 -2.90 7.28
CA GLU A 141 13.85 -4.30 6.88
C GLU A 141 12.42 -4.77 7.14
N ASN A 142 11.84 -4.40 8.29
CA ASN A 142 10.46 -4.74 8.62
C ASN A 142 9.46 -4.10 7.64
N MET A 143 9.67 -2.84 7.26
CA MET A 143 8.84 -2.17 6.27
C MET A 143 8.92 -2.85 4.89
N VAL A 144 10.13 -3.20 4.44
CA VAL A 144 10.34 -3.93 3.19
C VAL A 144 9.70 -5.33 3.27
N HIS A 145 9.81 -6.00 4.41
CA HIS A 145 9.18 -7.29 4.64
C HIS A 145 7.66 -7.19 4.51
N ARG A 146 7.03 -6.22 5.17
CA ARG A 146 5.58 -6.01 5.10
C ARG A 146 5.10 -5.72 3.68
N ALA A 147 5.82 -4.87 2.95
CA ALA A 147 5.52 -4.61 1.54
C ALA A 147 5.59 -5.91 0.70
N LYS A 148 6.58 -6.78 0.96
CA LYS A 148 6.68 -8.09 0.30
C LYS A 148 5.51 -9.01 0.63
N GLU A 149 4.98 -8.99 1.85
CA GLU A 149 3.80 -9.79 2.22
C GLU A 149 2.57 -9.37 1.40
N ILE A 150 2.32 -8.05 1.28
CA ILE A 150 1.22 -7.53 0.47
C ILE A 150 1.40 -7.93 -1.01
N TRP A 151 2.62 -7.83 -1.53
CA TRP A 151 2.92 -8.29 -2.88
C TRP A 151 2.69 -9.78 -3.09
N ARG A 152 2.97 -10.63 -2.10
CA ARG A 152 2.68 -12.06 -2.21
C ARG A 152 1.18 -12.29 -2.40
N TYR A 153 0.34 -11.58 -1.66
CA TYR A 153 -1.10 -11.58 -1.88
C TYR A 153 -1.45 -11.15 -3.32
N PHE A 154 -0.89 -10.04 -3.83
CA PHE A 154 -1.12 -9.61 -5.21
C PHE A 154 -0.69 -10.64 -6.24
N LEU A 155 0.44 -11.31 -6.03
CA LEU A 155 0.93 -12.34 -6.95
C LEU A 155 0.00 -13.55 -6.98
N ASP A 156 -0.55 -13.94 -5.84
CA ASP A 156 -1.57 -14.98 -5.76
C ASP A 156 -2.84 -14.56 -6.52
N GLU A 157 -3.32 -13.34 -6.35
CA GLU A 157 -4.46 -12.79 -7.10
C GLU A 157 -4.20 -12.71 -8.61
N ILE A 158 -2.98 -12.32 -9.01
CA ILE A 158 -2.57 -12.27 -10.43
C ILE A 158 -2.56 -13.67 -11.04
N THR A 159 -2.09 -14.67 -10.30
CA THR A 159 -1.86 -16.05 -10.76
C THR A 159 -3.13 -16.90 -10.72
N TYR A 160 -3.93 -16.76 -9.67
CA TYR A 160 -5.08 -17.64 -9.38
C TYR A 160 -6.44 -16.92 -9.45
N GLY A 161 -6.49 -15.60 -9.30
CA GLY A 161 -7.73 -14.80 -9.31
C GLY A 161 -8.47 -14.75 -10.67
N SER A 162 -7.99 -15.45 -11.70
CA SER A 162 -8.59 -15.48 -13.04
C SER A 162 -9.39 -16.75 -13.37
N PHE A 163 -9.64 -17.66 -12.41
CA PHE A 163 -10.39 -18.90 -12.74
C PHE A 163 -11.92 -18.74 -12.78
N GLU A 164 -12.50 -17.63 -12.32
CA GLU A 164 -13.97 -17.43 -12.34
C GLU A 164 -14.52 -16.73 -13.59
N ALA A 165 -13.68 -16.26 -14.51
CA ALA A 165 -14.15 -15.59 -15.74
C ALA A 165 -14.46 -16.55 -16.91
N SER A 166 -14.49 -17.87 -16.70
CA SER A 166 -14.79 -18.82 -17.78
C SER A 166 -15.47 -20.11 -17.34
N THR A 167 -16.77 -20.01 -17.04
CA THR A 167 -17.73 -21.03 -17.50
C THR A 167 -19.05 -20.40 -17.94
N THR A 168 -19.11 -20.10 -19.24
CA THR A 168 -20.20 -20.52 -20.12
C THR A 168 -21.61 -19.92 -19.91
N VAL A 169 -21.81 -18.70 -20.44
CA VAL A 169 -23.10 -18.33 -21.02
C VAL A 169 -23.25 -19.10 -22.35
N ILE A 170 -23.90 -20.25 -22.32
CA ILE A 170 -24.58 -20.80 -23.51
C ILE A 170 -26.00 -21.15 -23.11
N ARG A 171 -26.91 -20.20 -23.33
CA ARG A 171 -28.29 -20.52 -23.70
C ARG A 171 -28.51 -20.03 -25.12
N PRO A 172 -28.95 -20.91 -26.01
CA PRO A 172 -30.01 -20.53 -26.92
C PRO A 172 -31.28 -21.32 -26.60
N LYS A 173 -32.39 -20.59 -26.67
CA LYS A 173 -33.77 -21.06 -26.54
C LYS A 173 -34.10 -22.17 -27.55
N LYS A 174 -34.84 -23.18 -27.10
CA LYS A 174 -36.23 -23.42 -27.54
C LYS A 174 -36.94 -24.34 -26.57
#